data_AF-A0A920SLM9-F1
#
_entry.id   AF-A0A920SLM9-F1
#
_cell.length_a   1.000
_cell.length_b   1.000
_cell.length_c   1.000
_cell.angle_alpha   90.00
_cell.angle_beta   90.00
_cell.angle_gamma   90.00
#
_symmetry.space_group_name_H-M   'P 1'
#
loop_
_entity.id
_entity.type
_entity.pdbx_description
1 polymer ?
#
loop_
_entity_poly.entity_id
_entity_poly.type
_entity_poly.pdbx_seq_one_letter_code
_entity_poly.pdbx_strand_id
1 'polypeptide(L)'
;MPGRSWFFSFFVIMLLNLGHDYQRDLKGGAFALLSFVVVGLMAGVLARQFGGDSIPELAAGGQAIDALLEQHGVVGAIAQPLYTTYVVPFEITGVLLLVAIVGRLCSLRRVGL
;
A
#
# COMPACT_ATOMS: atom_id res chain seq x y z
N MET A 1 -12.88 -21.21 9.27
CA MET A 1 -12.75 -21.66 7.86
C MET A 1 -12.24 -20.49 7.02
N PRO A 2 -10.96 -20.43 6.63
CA PRO A 2 -10.43 -19.31 5.87
C PRO A 2 -10.52 -19.53 4.36
N GLY A 3 -10.81 -18.43 3.65
CA GLY A 3 -11.33 -18.35 2.29
C GLY A 3 -10.32 -18.63 1.16
N ARG A 4 -10.85 -19.24 0.10
CA ARG A 4 -10.23 -19.71 -1.15
C ARG A 4 -10.03 -18.60 -2.21
N SER A 5 -9.97 -17.32 -1.84
CA SER A 5 -9.94 -16.21 -2.82
C SER A 5 -8.63 -16.08 -3.60
N TRP A 6 -7.54 -16.65 -3.09
CA TRP A 6 -6.22 -16.63 -3.74
C TRP A 6 -6.19 -17.35 -5.09
N PHE A 7 -7.06 -18.34 -5.33
CA PHE A 7 -7.03 -19.14 -6.56
C PHE A 7 -7.37 -18.34 -7.82
N PHE A 8 -8.26 -17.34 -7.75
CA PHE A 8 -8.68 -16.59 -8.93
C PHE A 8 -7.53 -15.73 -9.49
N SER A 9 -6.77 -15.07 -8.62
CA SER A 9 -5.66 -14.21 -9.05
C SER A 9 -4.54 -15.03 -9.71
N PHE A 10 -4.22 -16.21 -9.16
CA PHE A 10 -3.26 -17.13 -9.78
C PHE A 10 -3.80 -17.76 -11.08
N PHE A 11 -5.10 -18.04 -11.15
CA PHE A 11 -5.73 -18.59 -12.35
C PHE A 11 -5.68 -17.62 -13.53
N VAL A 12 -5.88 -16.32 -13.31
CA VAL A 12 -5.78 -15.29 -14.35
C VAL A 12 -4.35 -15.17 -14.90
N ILE A 13 -3.32 -15.19 -14.06
CA ILE A 13 -1.92 -15.15 -14.55
C ILE A 13 -1.50 -16.44 -15.25
N MET A 14 -2.14 -17.57 -14.93
CA MET A 14 -1.90 -18.86 -15.58
C MET A 14 -2.57 -18.92 -16.97
N LEU A 15 -3.74 -18.28 -17.12
CA LEU A 15 -4.36 -18.04 -18.43
C LEU A 15 -3.54 -17.07 -19.28
N LEU A 16 -2.83 -16.13 -18.65
CA LEU A 16 -1.78 -15.34 -19.27
C LEU A 16 -0.53 -16.23 -19.43
N ASN A 17 -0.58 -17.20 -20.34
CA ASN A 17 0.62 -17.97 -20.71
C ASN A 17 1.68 -16.99 -21.27
N LEU A 18 2.56 -16.48 -20.41
CA LEU A 18 3.71 -15.66 -20.79
C LEU A 18 4.70 -16.58 -21.50
N GLY A 19 4.44 -16.82 -22.79
CA GLY A 19 5.47 -17.25 -23.71
C GLY A 19 6.52 -16.15 -23.78
N HIS A 20 7.54 -16.25 -22.94
CA HIS A 20 8.68 -15.36 -23.00
C HIS A 20 9.96 -16.14 -22.76
N ASP A 21 10.88 -16.01 -23.71
CA ASP A 21 12.24 -16.53 -23.63
C ASP A 21 12.89 -16.06 -22.33
N TYR A 22 13.19 -17.02 -21.47
CA TYR A 22 13.91 -16.81 -20.22
C TYR A 22 15.40 -16.63 -20.56
N GLN A 23 15.77 -15.44 -21.02
CA GLN A 23 17.17 -15.04 -21.13
C GLN A 23 17.77 -15.06 -19.71
N ARG A 24 18.83 -15.86 -19.52
CA ARG A 24 19.47 -16.06 -18.21
C ARG A 24 19.87 -14.72 -17.62
N ASP A 25 19.18 -14.38 -16.54
CA ASP A 25 19.27 -13.11 -15.84
C ASP A 25 20.56 -13.03 -15.02
N LEU A 26 21.72 -12.89 -15.70
CA LEU A 26 23.00 -12.60 -15.02
C LEU A 26 22.96 -11.24 -14.30
N LYS A 27 22.00 -10.35 -14.64
CA LYS A 27 21.71 -9.12 -13.88
C LYS A 27 20.97 -9.41 -12.56
N GLY A 28 20.32 -10.57 -12.43
CA GLY A 28 19.56 -10.95 -11.24
C GLY A 28 20.41 -11.06 -9.97
N GLY A 29 21.67 -11.49 -10.05
CA GLY A 29 22.56 -11.57 -8.88
C GLY A 29 22.95 -10.19 -8.33
N ALA A 30 23.32 -9.27 -9.21
CA ALA A 30 23.63 -7.88 -8.81
C ALA A 30 22.38 -7.16 -8.31
N PHE A 31 21.22 -7.38 -8.94
CA PHE A 31 19.94 -6.82 -8.52
C PHE A 31 19.46 -7.40 -7.19
N ALA A 32 19.71 -8.69 -6.93
CA ALA A 32 19.42 -9.32 -5.64
C ALA A 32 20.28 -8.74 -4.51
N LEU A 33 21.58 -8.55 -4.76
CA LEU A 33 22.48 -7.90 -3.79
C LEU A 33 22.03 -6.46 -3.51
N LEU A 34 21.73 -5.68 -4.55
CA LEU A 34 21.23 -4.32 -4.42
C LEU A 34 19.92 -4.26 -3.62
N SER A 35 18.97 -5.14 -3.93
CA SER A 35 17.69 -5.23 -3.21
C SER A 35 17.90 -5.58 -1.73
N PHE A 36 18.81 -6.51 -1.44
CA PHE A 36 19.15 -6.88 -0.08
C PHE A 36 19.77 -5.72 0.70
N VAL A 37 20.67 -4.96 0.08
CA VAL A 37 21.26 -3.76 0.68
C VAL A 37 20.19 -2.71 0.96
N VAL A 38 19.30 -2.43 0.00
CA VAL A 38 18.24 -1.43 0.16
C VAL A 38 17.26 -1.82 1.26
N VAL A 39 16.82 -3.09 1.29
CA VAL A 39 15.92 -3.59 2.34
C VAL A 39 16.62 -3.57 3.70
N GLY A 40 17.88 -3.99 3.78
CA GLY A 40 18.67 -3.97 5.01
C GLY A 40 18.87 -2.55 5.55
N LEU A 41 19.16 -1.59 4.68
CA LEU A 41 19.24 -0.18 5.06
C LEU A 41 17.90 0.36 5.55
N MET A 42 16.80 0.08 4.83
CA MET A 42 15.46 0.50 5.24
C MET A 42 15.07 -0.10 6.59
N ALA A 43 15.29 -1.40 6.79
CA ALA A 43 15.05 -2.08 8.05
C ALA A 43 15.92 -1.53 9.18
N GLY A 44 17.20 -1.21 8.91
CA GLY A 44 18.09 -0.59 9.87
C GLY A 44 17.66 0.82 10.28
N VAL A 45 17.17 1.63 9.35
CA VAL A 45 16.61 2.97 9.64
C VAL A 45 15.37 2.84 10.51
N LEU A 46 14.44 1.95 10.15
CA LEU A 46 13.24 1.70 10.94
C LEU A 46 13.59 1.18 12.34
N ALA A 47 14.50 0.23 12.46
CA ALA A 47 14.93 -0.31 13.75
C ALA A 47 15.56 0.77 14.65
N ARG A 48 16.27 1.75 14.09
CA ARG A 48 16.80 2.89 14.86
C ARG A 48 15.73 3.89 15.27
N GLN A 49 14.74 4.14 14.42
CA GLN A 49 13.64 5.07 14.70
C GLN A 49 12.65 4.49 15.72
N PHE A 50 12.38 3.19 15.65
CA PHE A 50 11.39 2.51 16.49
C PHE A 50 12.01 1.73 17.67
N GLY A 51 13.33 1.50 17.69
CA GLY A 51 14.00 0.67 18.70
C GLY A 51 14.60 1.43 19.89
N GLY A 52 14.55 2.77 19.92
CA GLY A 52 15.05 3.56 21.04
C GLY A 52 13.93 3.96 22.00
N ASP A 53 13.75 3.22 23.10
CA ASP A 53 13.08 3.54 24.39
C ASP A 53 11.83 4.45 24.44
N SER A 54 11.13 4.68 23.33
CA SER A 54 9.89 5.46 23.25
C SER A 54 8.63 4.59 23.42
N ILE A 55 8.67 3.63 24.34
CA ILE A 55 7.49 2.85 24.76
C ILE A 55 6.44 3.71 25.52
N PRO A 56 6.79 4.75 26.31
CA PRO A 56 5.78 5.54 27.04
C PRO A 56 4.81 6.32 26.13
N GLU A 57 5.32 6.84 25.01
CA GLU A 57 4.54 7.64 24.05
C GLU A 57 3.53 6.77 23.28
N LEU A 58 3.87 5.50 23.04
CA LEU A 58 2.97 4.53 22.42
C LEU A 58 1.81 4.16 23.36
N ALA A 59 2.05 4.08 24.67
CA ALA A 59 1.02 3.82 25.67
C ALA A 59 0.08 5.04 25.85
N ALA A 60 0.62 6.25 25.88
CA ALA A 60 -0.19 7.49 25.95
C ALA A 60 -1.01 7.72 24.66
N GLY A 61 -0.41 7.44 23.49
CA GLY A 61 -1.10 7.48 22.20
C GLY A 61 -2.22 6.42 22.11
N GLY A 62 -1.99 5.22 22.63
CA GLY A 62 -3.01 4.16 22.70
C GLY A 62 -4.23 4.55 23.52
N GLN A 63 -4.03 5.16 24.70
CA GLN A 63 -5.14 5.62 25.56
C GLN A 63 -5.96 6.75 24.90
N ALA A 64 -5.31 7.66 24.18
CA ALA A 64 -6.00 8.71 23.44
C ALA A 64 -6.80 8.14 22.24
N ILE A 65 -6.27 7.11 21.57
CA ILE A 65 -6.95 6.40 20.48
C ILE A 65 -8.15 5.62 21.02
N ASP A 66 -8.02 4.94 22.16
CA ASP A 66 -9.12 4.18 22.79
C ASP A 66 -10.28 5.11 23.16
N ALA A 67 -10.00 6.30 23.71
CA ALA A 67 -11.01 7.31 24.01
C ALA A 67 -11.71 7.85 22.75
N LEU A 68 -10.97 8.05 21.65
CA LEU A 68 -11.54 8.46 20.36
C LEU A 68 -12.40 7.33 19.74
N LEU A 69 -12.00 6.08 19.92
CA LEU A 69 -12.74 4.90 19.47
C LEU A 69 -14.06 4.75 20.21
N GLU A 70 -14.07 5.01 21.50
CA GLU A 70 -15.27 4.91 22.34
C GLU A 70 -16.30 5.99 21.99
N GLN A 71 -15.86 7.18 21.58
CA GLN A 71 -16.73 8.30 21.22
C GLN A 71 -17.22 8.27 19.76
N HIS A 72 -16.36 7.93 18.80
CA HIS A 72 -16.63 8.09 17.37
C HIS A 72 -16.56 6.77 16.58
N GLY A 73 -16.18 5.67 17.23
CA GLY A 73 -15.91 4.40 16.57
C GLY A 73 -14.65 4.43 15.70
N VAL A 74 -14.24 3.25 15.22
CA VAL A 74 -13.02 3.06 14.39
C VAL A 74 -13.03 3.93 13.14
N VAL A 75 -14.17 4.04 12.47
CA VAL A 75 -14.29 4.83 11.23
C VAL A 75 -14.24 6.32 11.54
N GLY A 76 -14.91 6.78 12.60
CA GLY A 76 -14.95 8.19 12.98
C GLY A 76 -13.60 8.73 13.45
N ALA A 77 -12.85 7.91 14.20
CA ALA A 77 -11.51 8.26 14.67
C ALA A 77 -10.51 8.54 13.52
N ILE A 78 -10.68 7.87 12.37
CA ILE A 78 -9.87 8.10 11.17
C ILE A 78 -10.47 9.18 10.27
N ALA A 79 -11.80 9.22 10.14
CA ALA A 79 -12.49 10.17 9.27
C ALA A 79 -12.31 11.62 9.74
N GLN A 80 -12.34 11.88 11.06
CA GLN A 80 -12.22 13.23 11.59
C GLN A 80 -10.93 13.94 11.13
N PRO A 81 -9.71 13.44 11.39
CA PRO A 81 -8.49 14.08 10.92
C PRO A 81 -8.37 14.06 9.40
N LEU A 82 -8.92 13.04 8.72
CA LEU A 82 -8.87 12.94 7.26
C LEU A 82 -9.66 14.07 6.56
N TYR A 83 -10.82 14.46 7.10
CA TYR A 83 -11.66 15.51 6.53
C TYR A 83 -11.43 16.90 7.11
N THR A 84 -10.65 17.03 8.20
CA THR A 84 -10.40 18.34 8.84
C THR A 84 -8.95 18.79 8.70
N THR A 85 -7.98 17.94 9.05
CA THR A 85 -6.55 18.27 9.02
C THR A 85 -5.91 17.88 7.69
N TYR A 86 -6.30 16.74 7.12
CA TYR A 86 -5.73 16.15 5.91
C TYR A 86 -6.65 16.27 4.69
N VAL A 87 -7.46 17.33 4.65
CA VAL A 87 -8.41 17.57 3.55
C VAL A 87 -7.71 17.68 2.19
N VAL A 88 -6.60 18.42 2.12
CA VAL A 88 -5.84 18.63 0.88
C VAL A 88 -5.30 17.31 0.29
N PRO A 89 -4.54 16.47 1.02
CA PRO A 89 -4.10 15.19 0.49
C PRO A 89 -5.27 14.24 0.18
N PHE A 90 -6.37 14.29 0.95
CA PHE A 90 -7.57 13.53 0.65
C PHE A 90 -8.18 13.93 -0.70
N GLU A 91 -8.33 15.22 -0.96
CA GLU A 91 -8.83 15.74 -2.23
C GLU A 91 -7.94 15.38 -3.41
N ILE A 92 -6.61 15.49 -3.25
CA ILE A 92 -5.65 15.06 -4.29
C ILE A 92 -5.86 13.60 -4.63
N THR A 93 -6.04 12.74 -3.63
CA THR A 93 -6.31 11.31 -3.84
C THR A 93 -7.65 11.10 -4.56
N GLY A 94 -8.68 11.86 -4.20
CA GLY A 94 -9.97 11.86 -4.89
C GLY A 94 -9.86 12.26 -6.38
N VAL A 95 -9.09 13.30 -6.68
CA VAL A 95 -8.79 13.73 -8.07
C VAL A 95 -7.99 12.66 -8.80
N LEU A 96 -6.98 12.05 -8.18
CA LEU A 96 -6.22 10.95 -8.78
C LEU A 96 -7.12 9.75 -9.12
N LEU A 97 -8.06 9.40 -8.25
CA LEU A 97 -9.04 8.36 -8.51
C LEU A 97 -10.00 8.73 -9.65
N LEU A 98 -10.48 9.98 -9.68
CA LEU A 98 -11.31 10.50 -10.77
C LEU A 98 -10.56 10.42 -12.11
N VAL A 99 -9.32 10.90 -12.14
CA VAL A 99 -8.44 10.84 -13.32
C VAL A 99 -8.20 9.41 -13.76
N ALA A 100 -7.99 8.47 -12.83
CA ALA A 100 -7.81 7.06 -13.16
C ALA A 100 -9.05 6.45 -13.84
N ILE A 101 -10.24 6.77 -13.35
CA ILE A 101 -11.51 6.30 -13.94
C ILE A 101 -11.69 6.92 -15.33
N VAL A 102 -11.52 8.23 -15.47
CA VAL A 102 -11.62 8.93 -16.75
C VAL A 102 -10.59 8.39 -17.76
N GLY A 103 -9.35 8.19 -17.34
CA GLY A 103 -8.28 7.61 -18.16
C GLY A 103 -8.66 6.22 -18.68
N ARG A 104 -9.22 5.37 -17.81
CA ARG A 104 -9.71 4.04 -18.20
C ARG A 104 -10.88 4.11 -19.19
N LEU A 105 -11.86 4.99 -18.96
CA LEU A 105 -13.01 5.18 -19.85
C LEU A 105 -12.62 5.72 -21.23
N CYS A 106 -11.66 6.65 -21.27
CA CYS A 106 -11.11 7.17 -22.53
C CYS A 106 -10.32 6.09 -23.29
N SER A 107 -9.55 5.26 -22.60
CA SER A 107 -8.85 4.12 -23.21
C SER A 107 -9.82 3.12 -23.86
N LEU A 108 -10.90 2.76 -23.14
CA LEU A 108 -11.95 1.89 -23.67
C LEU A 108 -12.61 2.44 -24.94
N ARG A 109 -12.88 3.75 -24.98
CA ARG A 109 -13.47 4.38 -26.18
C ARG A 109 -12.53 4.41 -27.38
N ARG A 110 -11.22 4.50 -27.18
CA ARG A 110 -10.25 4.50 -28.29
C ARG A 110 -10.01 3.11 -28.90
N VAL A 111 -10.25 2.04 -28.15
CA VAL A 111 -10.07 0.66 -28.64
C VAL A 111 -11.30 0.14 -29.39
N GLY A 112 -12.43 0.85 -29.33
CA GLY A 112 -13.71 0.46 -29.95
C GLY A 112 -13.99 1.06 -31.34
N LEU A 113 -13.01 1.69 -31.99
CA LEU A 113 -13.04 2.13 -33.40
C LEU A 113 -11.87 1.49 -34.15
#